data_AF-K2DR10-F1
#
_entry.id   AF-K2DR10-F1
#
_cell.length_a   1.000
_cell.length_b   1.000
_cell.length_c   1.000
_cell.angle_alpha   90.00
_cell.angle_beta   90.00
_cell.angle_gamma   90.00
#
_symmetry.space_group_name_H-M   'P 1'
#
loop_
_entity.id
_entity.type
_entity.pdbx_description
1 polymer ?
#
loop_
_entity_poly.entity_id
_entity_poly.type
_entity_poly.pdbx_seq_one_letter_code
_entity_poly.pdbx_strand_id
1 'polypeptide(L)'
;SDGFIKDNRWTISQTGVSYLTTSGKLGRKGNVVLYGHNTKDVLGRLWMVQVGDIVEVTDSEGNTYKFEIFERKEVKSNTVEILESTEDSRLTIYTCSGFLDTARFVVVGKLVESI
;
A
#
# COMPACT_ATOMS: atom_id res chain seq x y z
N SER A 1 -1.45 8.51 -7.68
CA SER A 1 -2.01 8.41 -9.05
C SER A 1 -2.63 7.04 -9.23
N ASP A 2 -3.39 6.82 -10.29
CA ASP A 2 -3.88 5.48 -10.60
C ASP A 2 -2.77 4.62 -11.21
N GLY A 3 -2.69 3.37 -10.77
CA GLY A 3 -1.86 2.34 -11.35
C GLY A 3 -2.71 1.22 -11.96
N PHE A 4 -2.22 0.64 -13.05
CA PHE A 4 -2.94 -0.36 -13.85
C PHE A 4 -2.03 -1.54 -14.21
N ILE A 5 -2.60 -2.74 -14.29
CA ILE A 5 -1.86 -3.91 -14.78
C ILE A 5 -1.94 -3.94 -16.31
N LYS A 6 -0.78 -3.91 -16.96
CA LYS A 6 -0.63 -4.05 -18.42
C LYS A 6 0.46 -5.08 -18.69
N ASP A 7 0.18 -6.07 -19.55
CA ASP A 7 1.13 -7.14 -19.91
C ASP A 7 1.72 -7.86 -18.68
N ASN A 8 0.89 -8.12 -17.66
CA ASN A 8 1.28 -8.70 -16.38
C ASN A 8 2.31 -7.85 -15.58
N ARG A 9 2.41 -6.55 -15.88
CA ARG A 9 3.26 -5.60 -15.17
C ARG A 9 2.42 -4.45 -14.65
N TRP A 10 2.67 -4.04 -13.41
CA TRP A 10 2.01 -2.87 -12.87
C TRP A 10 2.67 -1.61 -13.42
N THR A 11 1.89 -0.80 -14.15
CA THR A 11 2.28 0.55 -14.54
C THR A 11 1.99 1.49 -13.38
N ILE A 12 3.04 2.08 -12.81
CA ILE A 12 2.97 2.98 -11.65
C ILE A 12 3.66 4.32 -11.92
N SER A 13 3.37 5.32 -11.07
CA SER A 13 4.02 6.62 -11.12
C SER A 13 5.52 6.51 -10.87
N GLN A 14 6.30 7.26 -11.65
CA GLN A 14 7.75 7.40 -11.44
C GLN A 14 8.08 8.24 -10.20
N THR A 15 7.17 9.14 -9.79
CA THR A 15 7.44 10.19 -8.80
C THR A 15 6.54 10.13 -7.57
N GLY A 16 5.66 9.12 -7.46
CA GLY A 16 4.73 9.06 -6.35
C GLY A 16 4.14 7.68 -6.12
N VAL A 17 3.20 7.62 -5.18
CA VAL A 17 2.46 6.39 -4.85
C VAL A 17 1.30 6.20 -5.83
N SER A 18 1.14 4.96 -6.27
CA SER A 18 0.08 4.50 -7.15
C SER A 18 -0.91 3.60 -6.43
N TYR A 19 -2.20 3.86 -6.65
CA TYR A 19 -3.31 3.04 -6.20
C TYR A 19 -3.61 1.94 -7.22
N LEU A 20 -3.76 0.70 -6.77
CA LEU A 20 -4.17 -0.40 -7.65
C LEU A 20 -5.68 -0.32 -7.88
N THR A 21 -6.07 0.13 -9.07
CA THR A 21 -7.47 0.42 -9.42
C THR A 21 -8.44 -0.77 -9.32
N THR A 22 -7.92 -2.01 -9.36
CA THR A 22 -8.70 -3.24 -9.17
C THR A 22 -8.78 -3.71 -7.72
N SER A 23 -8.18 -2.98 -6.78
CA SER A 23 -8.22 -3.30 -5.34
C SER A 23 -9.44 -2.69 -4.65
N GLY A 24 -9.54 -2.85 -3.33
CA GLY A 24 -10.60 -2.27 -2.51
C GLY A 24 -10.58 -0.74 -2.51
N LYS A 25 -11.66 -0.13 -1.99
CA LYS A 25 -11.81 1.32 -1.86
C LYS A 25 -11.61 1.76 -0.40
N LEU A 26 -11.08 2.97 -0.20
CA LEU A 26 -10.95 3.58 1.12
C LEU A 26 -12.30 3.62 1.83
N GLY A 27 -12.30 3.39 3.14
CA GLY A 27 -13.52 3.39 3.97
C GLY A 27 -14.48 2.22 3.74
N ARG A 28 -14.16 1.27 2.84
CA ARG A 28 -15.00 0.11 2.55
C ARG A 28 -14.31 -1.18 2.98
N LYS A 29 -15.10 -2.24 3.18
CA LYS A 29 -14.57 -3.60 3.33
C LYS A 29 -13.76 -3.96 2.07
N GLY A 30 -12.67 -4.66 2.28
CA GLY A 30 -11.70 -5.01 1.26
C GLY A 30 -10.31 -4.49 1.59
N ASN A 31 -9.40 -4.58 0.62
CA ASN A 31 -8.01 -4.22 0.78
C ASN A 31 -7.60 -3.17 -0.27
N VAL A 32 -7.37 -1.94 0.18
CA VAL A 32 -6.82 -0.87 -0.65
C VAL A 32 -5.33 -1.11 -0.80
N VAL A 33 -4.86 -1.19 -2.04
CA VAL A 33 -3.47 -1.51 -2.33
C VAL A 33 -2.75 -0.31 -2.93
N LEU A 34 -1.68 0.12 -2.27
CA LEU A 34 -0.81 1.21 -2.69
C LEU A 34 0.62 0.72 -2.93
N TYR A 35 1.27 1.24 -3.97
CA TYR A 35 2.66 0.92 -4.29
C TYR A 35 3.42 2.13 -4.81
N GLY A 36 4.71 2.18 -4.48
CA GLY A 36 5.60 3.22 -4.95
C GLY A 36 7.05 2.75 -4.93
N HIS A 37 7.90 3.48 -5.65
CA HIS A 37 9.32 3.18 -5.71
C HIS A 37 10.02 3.33 -4.35
N ASN A 38 11.03 2.50 -4.10
CA ASN A 38 11.87 2.57 -2.90
C ASN A 38 12.94 3.66 -3.06
N THR A 39 12.49 4.88 -3.30
CA THR A 39 13.32 6.07 -3.43
C THR A 39 13.05 7.00 -2.26
N LYS A 40 14.05 7.81 -1.88
CA LYS A 40 13.99 8.72 -0.73
C LYS A 40 12.72 9.59 -0.69
N ASP A 41 12.22 9.98 -1.87
CA ASP A 41 11.11 10.92 -2.03
C ASP A 41 9.74 10.23 -2.18
N VAL A 42 9.69 8.89 -2.28
CA VAL A 42 8.44 8.13 -2.44
C VAL A 42 8.21 7.20 -1.24
N LEU A 43 8.75 5.98 -1.25
CA LEU A 43 8.58 5.00 -0.16
C LEU A 43 9.91 4.52 0.45
N GLY A 44 11.01 5.24 0.21
CA GLY A 44 12.37 4.97 0.73
C GLY A 44 12.49 4.81 2.24
N ARG A 45 11.50 5.29 2.98
CA ARG A 45 11.42 5.31 4.44
C ARG A 45 10.32 4.41 5.00
N LEU A 46 9.62 3.65 4.16
CA LEU A 46 8.52 2.78 4.60
C LEU A 46 8.97 1.76 5.66
N TRP A 47 10.22 1.30 5.59
CA TRP A 47 10.81 0.38 6.57
C TRP A 47 10.89 0.94 8.00
N MET A 48 10.75 2.25 8.19
CA MET A 48 10.76 2.85 9.53
C MET A 48 9.40 2.80 10.22
N VAL A 49 8.32 2.56 9.48
CA VAL A 49 6.96 2.44 10.02
C VAL A 49 6.88 1.25 10.99
N GLN A 50 6.26 1.47 12.14
CA GLN A 50 6.09 0.50 13.22
C GLN A 50 4.63 0.08 13.38
N VAL A 51 4.43 -1.04 14.07
CA VAL A 51 3.09 -1.42 14.54
C VAL A 51 2.60 -0.38 15.56
N GLY A 52 1.35 0.03 15.43
CA GLY A 52 0.72 1.12 16.19
C GLY A 52 0.84 2.49 15.53
N ASP A 53 1.66 2.66 14.49
CA ASP A 53 1.71 3.92 13.74
C ASP A 53 0.40 4.15 12.99
N ILE A 54 0.04 5.43 12.80
CA ILE A 54 -1.12 5.83 12.02
C ILE A 54 -0.68 6.29 10.63
N VAL A 55 -1.35 5.75 9.62
CA VAL A 55 -1.26 6.21 8.23
C VAL A 55 -2.55 6.92 7.86
N GLU A 56 -2.43 8.17 7.43
CA GLU A 56 -3.55 8.95 6.89
C GLU A 56 -3.53 8.90 5.36
N VAL A 57 -4.69 8.60 4.76
CA VAL A 57 -4.88 8.61 3.31
C VAL A 57 -6.05 9.51 2.99
N THR A 58 -5.82 10.51 2.13
CA THR A 58 -6.85 11.45 1.66
C THR A 58 -7.22 11.11 0.23
N ASP A 59 -8.52 10.97 -0.06
CA ASP A 59 -9.01 10.73 -1.41
C ASP A 59 -9.11 12.03 -2.24
N SER A 60 -9.57 11.91 -3.49
CA SER A 60 -9.73 13.06 -4.39
C SER A 60 -10.88 14.00 -4.00
N GLU A 61 -11.81 13.54 -3.16
CA GLU A 61 -12.93 14.33 -2.66
C GLU A 61 -12.56 15.09 -1.37
N GLY A 62 -11.38 14.79 -0.80
CA GLY A 62 -10.86 15.40 0.42
C GLY A 62 -11.18 14.62 1.70
N ASN A 63 -11.84 13.46 1.61
CA ASN A 63 -12.13 12.63 2.77
C ASN A 63 -10.84 11.98 3.27
N THR A 64 -10.64 11.94 4.60
CA THR A 64 -9.40 11.40 5.20
C THR A 64 -9.68 10.15 6.01
N TYR A 65 -8.87 9.12 5.77
CA TYR A 65 -9.00 7.81 6.39
C TYR A 65 -7.73 7.49 7.18
N LYS A 66 -7.88 7.15 8.46
CA LYS A 66 -6.76 6.77 9.32
C LYS A 66 -6.71 5.26 9.49
N PHE A 67 -5.55 4.70 9.21
CA PHE A 67 -5.27 3.28 9.36
C PHE A 67 -4.19 3.07 10.41
N GLU A 68 -4.47 2.24 11.42
CA GLU A 68 -3.46 1.82 12.38
C GLU A 68 -2.72 0.60 11.83
N ILE A 69 -1.40 0.68 11.78
CA ILE A 69 -0.53 -0.39 11.29
C ILE A 69 -0.49 -1.52 12.31
N PHE A 70 -0.85 -2.73 11.89
CA PHE A 70 -0.82 -3.92 12.74
C PHE A 70 0.17 -4.98 12.26
N GLU A 71 0.69 -4.86 11.03
CA GLU A 71 1.65 -5.80 10.47
C GLU A 71 2.68 -5.08 9.59
N ARG A 72 3.93 -5.52 9.70
CA ARG A 72 5.02 -5.16 8.78
C ARG A 72 5.85 -6.39 8.47
N LYS A 73 6.19 -6.62 7.21
CA LYS A 73 7.00 -7.77 6.80
C LYS A 73 7.70 -7.56 5.47
N GLU A 74 8.76 -8.33 5.25
CA GLU A 74 9.34 -8.51 3.93
C GLU A 74 8.78 -9.79 3.30
N VAL A 75 8.36 -9.71 2.04
CA VAL A 75 7.80 -10.83 1.27
C VAL A 75 8.52 -11.00 -0.07
N LYS A 76 8.39 -12.17 -0.70
CA LYS A 76 8.91 -12.37 -2.06
C LYS A 76 8.12 -11.53 -3.06
N SER A 77 8.77 -11.10 -4.13
CA SER A 77 8.15 -10.25 -5.17
C SER A 77 6.93 -10.86 -5.87
N ASN A 78 6.75 -12.18 -5.83
CA ASN A 78 5.60 -12.90 -6.39
C ASN A 78 4.49 -13.22 -5.37
N THR A 79 4.56 -12.68 -4.15
CA THR A 79 3.56 -12.93 -3.10
C THR A 79 2.30 -12.12 -3.40
N VAL A 80 1.29 -12.76 -3.99
CA VAL A 80 0.02 -12.12 -4.38
C VAL A 80 -1.04 -12.14 -3.30
N GLU A 81 -0.96 -13.06 -2.35
CA GLU A 81 -1.93 -13.27 -1.26
C GLU A 81 -2.15 -11.99 -0.42
N ILE A 82 -1.12 -11.15 -0.28
CA ILE A 82 -1.21 -9.88 0.46
C ILE A 82 -2.05 -8.80 -0.25
N LEU A 83 -2.39 -9.02 -1.52
CA LEU A 83 -3.19 -8.12 -2.34
C LEU A 83 -4.67 -8.54 -2.35
N GLU A 84 -5.00 -9.69 -1.78
CA GLU A 84 -6.37 -10.20 -1.76
C GLU A 84 -7.29 -9.31 -0.93
N SER A 85 -8.57 -9.33 -1.29
CA SER A 85 -9.62 -8.61 -0.56
C SER A 85 -9.87 -9.25 0.82
N THR A 86 -10.35 -8.44 1.76
CA THR A 86 -10.50 -8.81 3.16
C THR A 86 -11.86 -8.39 3.73
N GLU A 87 -12.28 -9.03 4.82
CA GLU A 87 -13.58 -8.75 5.46
C GLU A 87 -13.61 -7.45 6.28
N ASP A 88 -12.43 -6.91 6.62
CA ASP A 88 -12.25 -5.60 7.23
C ASP A 88 -11.87 -4.53 6.19
N SER A 89 -11.80 -3.26 6.61
CA SER A 89 -11.27 -2.18 5.77
C SER A 89 -9.76 -2.08 5.96
N ARG A 90 -9.03 -2.60 4.97
CA ARG A 90 -7.58 -2.79 5.04
C ARG A 90 -6.85 -1.87 4.08
N LEU A 91 -5.68 -1.43 4.51
CA LEU A 91 -4.70 -0.73 3.70
C LEU A 91 -3.44 -1.58 3.63
N THR A 92 -2.95 -1.84 2.42
CA THR A 92 -1.66 -2.46 2.16
C THR A 92 -0.80 -1.49 1.37
N ILE A 93 0.35 -1.10 1.92
CA ILE A 93 1.35 -0.26 1.24
C ILE A 93 2.61 -1.08 1.06
N TYR A 94 3.16 -1.11 -0.15
CA TYR A 94 4.41 -1.82 -0.38
C TYR A 94 5.36 -1.13 -1.34
N THR A 95 6.64 -1.51 -1.26
CA THR A 95 7.72 -1.00 -2.10
C THR A 95 8.76 -2.09 -2.41
N CYS A 96 9.65 -1.86 -3.37
CA CYS A 96 10.78 -2.76 -3.64
C CYS A 96 11.71 -2.88 -2.42
N SER A 97 12.22 -4.08 -2.15
CA SER A 97 13.22 -4.35 -1.11
C SER A 97 14.18 -5.45 -1.55
N GLY A 98 15.18 -5.73 -0.72
CA GLY A 98 16.19 -6.76 -0.96
C GLY A 98 17.22 -6.37 -2.03
N PHE A 99 18.20 -7.25 -2.23
CA PHE A 99 19.22 -7.07 -3.27
C PHE A 99 18.56 -7.14 -4.66
N LEU A 100 18.78 -6.12 -5.50
CA LEU A 100 18.20 -6.00 -6.85
C LEU A 100 16.67 -6.13 -6.90
N ASP A 101 15.95 -5.56 -5.92
CA ASP A 101 14.48 -5.51 -5.88
C ASP A 101 13.79 -6.90 -5.89
N THR A 102 14.47 -7.91 -5.35
CA THR A 102 13.98 -9.30 -5.30
C THR A 102 12.87 -9.52 -4.28
N ALA A 103 12.71 -8.61 -3.32
CA ALA A 103 11.70 -8.65 -2.27
C ALA A 103 10.78 -7.43 -2.29
N ARG A 104 9.74 -7.45 -1.45
CA ARG A 104 8.86 -6.32 -1.17
C ARG A 104 8.79 -6.08 0.32
N PHE A 105 8.98 -4.84 0.73
CA PHE A 105 8.67 -4.43 2.09
C PHE A 105 7.21 -3.96 2.13
N VAL A 106 6.43 -4.52 3.05
CA VAL A 106 4.99 -4.33 3.13
C VAL A 106 4.60 -3.91 4.54
N VAL A 107 3.70 -2.93 4.63
CA VAL A 107 2.98 -2.58 5.85
C VAL A 107 1.48 -2.72 5.62
N VAL A 108 0.78 -3.18 6.64
CA VAL A 108 -0.66 -3.43 6.60
C VAL A 108 -1.33 -2.74 7.78
N GLY A 109 -2.38 -1.98 7.49
CA GLY A 109 -3.16 -1.25 8.48
C GLY A 109 -4.66 -1.53 8.39
N LYS A 110 -5.37 -1.30 9.49
CA LYS A 110 -6.84 -1.37 9.55
C LYS A 110 -7.41 0.00 9.81
N LEU A 111 -8.53 0.31 9.16
CA LEU A 111 -9.23 1.57 9.36
C LEU A 111 -9.64 1.71 10.83
N VAL A 112 -9.29 2.84 11.44
CA VAL A 112 -9.68 3.22 12.81
C VAL A 112 -10.55 4.47 12.85
N GLU A 113 -10.43 5.34 11.85
CA GLU A 113 -11.20 6.60 11.78
C GLU A 113 -11.42 7.02 10.32
N SER A 114 -12.58 7.62 10.04
CA SER A 114 -12.92 8.28 8.77
C SER A 114 -13.46 9.67 9.08
N ILE A 115 -12.89 10.69 8.46
CA ILE A 115 -13.17 12.12 8.68
C ILE A 115 -13.67 12.74 7.38
#